data_AF-A0A635R7Y6-F1
#
_entry.id   AF-A0A635R7Y6-F1
#
_cell.length_a   1.000
_cell.length_b   1.000
_cell.length_c   1.000
_cell.angle_alpha   90.00
_cell.angle_beta   90.00
_cell.angle_gamma   90.00
#
_symmetry.space_group_name_H-M   'P 1'
#
loop_
_entity.id
_entity.type
_entity.pdbx_description
1 polymer ?
#
loop_
_entity_poly.entity_id
_entity_poly.type
_entity_poly.pdbx_seq_one_letter_code
_entity_poly.pdbx_strand_id
1 'polypeptide(L)'
;MKVKAEIVKTSAGLMMSAEGLLLKLPCSDFRDPNNPGAAFARLLKRRMTVCEVSKPLLLDDLQEPTLHKILFSAGHLTNTKLLVVDGSVEFYGKITPGGFNNEPVRMFIQENGYLDVTPKIVYYNDKISLIPTFLLDVSKPSENH
;
A
#
# COMPACT_ATOMS: atom_id res chain seq x y z
N MET A 1 1.69 -4.32 7.83
CA MET A 1 3.13 -4.34 8.20
C MET A 1 3.60 -2.91 8.37
N LYS A 2 4.44 -2.63 9.37
CA LYS A 2 4.87 -1.26 9.68
C LYS A 2 6.12 -0.89 8.88
N VAL A 3 6.03 0.17 8.09
CA VAL A 3 7.14 0.72 7.29
C VAL A 3 7.51 2.07 7.90
N LYS A 4 8.78 2.23 8.31
CA LYS A 4 9.26 3.48 8.90
C LYS A 4 9.06 4.62 7.92
N ALA A 5 8.52 5.73 8.41
CA ALA A 5 8.34 6.93 7.62
C ALA A 5 9.50 7.91 7.83
N GLU A 6 9.85 8.59 6.75
CA GLU A 6 10.72 9.75 6.73
C GLU A 6 9.85 11.02 6.63
N ILE A 7 10.13 12.00 7.49
CA ILE A 7 9.44 13.30 7.50
C ILE A 7 10.49 14.38 7.27
N VAL A 8 10.36 15.11 6.15
CA VAL A 8 11.30 16.15 5.74
C VAL A 8 10.57 17.49 5.65
N LYS A 9 11.06 18.50 6.37
CA LYS A 9 10.56 19.87 6.25
C LYS A 9 11.23 20.55 5.05
N THR A 10 10.42 21.04 4.14
CA THR A 10 10.86 21.76 2.93
C THR A 10 10.26 23.16 2.89
N SER A 11 10.70 23.99 1.95
CA SER A 11 10.09 25.30 1.68
C SER A 11 8.62 25.19 1.25
N ALA A 12 8.20 24.07 0.68
CA ALA A 12 6.81 23.80 0.26
C ALA A 12 5.95 23.16 1.36
N GLY A 13 6.52 22.85 2.53
CA GLY A 13 5.85 22.19 3.65
C GLY A 13 6.48 20.87 4.07
N LEU A 14 5.73 20.06 4.83
CA LEU A 14 6.17 18.74 5.28
C LEU A 14 5.95 17.69 4.19
N MET A 15 7.05 17.14 3.67
CA MET A 15 7.06 15.96 2.82
C MET A 15 7.19 14.71 3.70
N MET A 16 6.42 13.67 3.37
CA MET A 16 6.41 12.41 4.11
C MET A 16 6.49 11.25 3.13
N SER A 17 7.29 10.24 3.44
CA SER A 17 7.29 9.00 2.67
C SER A 17 7.72 7.82 3.51
N ALA A 18 7.20 6.64 3.23
CA ALA A 18 7.63 5.39 3.83
C ALA A 18 8.23 4.50 2.73
N GLU A 19 9.49 4.10 2.88
CA GLU A 19 10.21 3.29 1.88
C GLU A 19 10.82 2.06 2.55
N GLY A 20 10.65 0.90 1.91
CA GLY A 20 11.21 -0.35 2.41
C GLY A 20 10.47 -1.57 1.89
N LEU A 21 10.57 -2.67 2.64
CA LEU A 21 9.84 -3.91 2.39
C LEU A 21 8.34 -3.66 2.66
N LEU A 22 7.49 -3.97 1.68
CA LEU A 22 6.03 -3.80 1.73
C LEU A 22 5.28 -5.14 1.73
N LEU A 23 5.97 -6.23 1.38
CA LEU A 23 5.42 -7.58 1.39
C LEU A 23 6.54 -8.62 1.43
N LYS A 24 6.34 -9.68 2.20
CA LYS A 24 7.10 -10.93 2.11
C LYS A 24 6.16 -12.12 2.16
N LEU A 25 6.15 -12.95 1.12
CA LEU A 25 5.29 -14.14 1.03
C LEU A 25 6.03 -15.33 0.40
N PRO A 26 5.78 -16.57 0.84
CA PRO A 26 6.30 -17.77 0.19
C PRO A 26 5.91 -17.87 -1.29
N CYS A 27 6.83 -18.30 -2.16
CA CYS A 27 6.52 -18.55 -3.58
C CYS A 27 5.43 -19.61 -3.75
N SER A 28 5.31 -20.55 -2.81
CA SER A 28 4.28 -21.60 -2.79
C SER A 28 2.85 -21.05 -2.71
N ASP A 29 2.66 -19.83 -2.25
CA ASP A 29 1.33 -19.24 -2.06
C ASP A 29 0.78 -18.66 -3.36
N PHE A 30 1.64 -18.47 -4.37
CA PHE A 30 1.27 -17.92 -5.67
C PHE A 30 0.70 -18.98 -6.61
N ARG A 31 -0.18 -18.54 -7.51
CA ARG A 31 -0.78 -19.40 -8.54
C ARG A 31 0.27 -20.00 -9.49
N ASP A 32 1.33 -19.24 -9.78
CA ASP A 32 2.51 -19.71 -10.48
C ASP A 32 3.74 -19.55 -9.57
N PRO A 33 4.12 -20.59 -8.81
CA PRO A 33 5.27 -20.54 -7.90
C PRO A 33 6.61 -20.34 -8.62
N ASN A 34 6.71 -20.68 -9.90
CA ASN A 34 7.94 -20.52 -10.69
C ASN A 34 8.06 -19.11 -11.27
N ASN A 35 6.94 -18.39 -11.38
CA ASN A 35 6.91 -17.00 -11.80
C ASN A 35 5.90 -16.18 -10.95
N PRO A 36 6.18 -16.00 -9.65
CA PRO A 36 5.25 -15.30 -8.76
C PRO A 36 5.16 -13.80 -9.10
N GLY A 37 6.13 -13.26 -9.85
CA GLY A 37 6.12 -11.89 -10.37
C GLY A 37 4.91 -11.57 -11.26
N ALA A 38 4.28 -12.58 -11.87
CA ALA A 38 3.05 -12.42 -12.64
C ALA A 38 1.92 -11.80 -11.81
N ALA A 39 1.84 -12.10 -10.51
CA ALA A 39 0.83 -11.54 -9.61
C ALA A 39 1.02 -10.01 -9.38
N PHE A 40 2.20 -9.47 -9.67
CA PHE A 40 2.55 -8.05 -9.49
C PHE A 40 2.55 -7.28 -10.81
N ALA A 41 2.18 -7.90 -11.94
CA ALA A 41 2.31 -7.30 -13.27
C ALA A 41 1.66 -5.90 -13.37
N ARG A 42 0.55 -5.66 -12.66
CA ARG A 42 -0.11 -4.34 -12.61
C ARG A 42 0.74 -3.28 -11.90
N LEU A 43 1.40 -3.65 -10.80
CA LEU A 43 2.26 -2.77 -10.01
C LEU A 43 3.53 -2.44 -10.77
N LEU A 44 4.12 -3.44 -11.42
CA LEU A 44 5.40 -3.30 -12.14
C LEU A 44 5.26 -2.57 -13.47
N LYS A 45 4.10 -2.66 -14.14
CA LYS A 45 3.85 -1.96 -15.41
C LYS A 45 3.77 -0.44 -15.25
N ARG A 46 3.40 0.05 -14.06
CA ARG A 46 3.15 1.48 -13.82
C ARG A 46 4.34 2.10 -13.08
N ARG A 47 4.81 3.26 -13.54
CA ARG A 47 5.78 4.07 -12.78
C ARG A 47 5.24 4.57 -11.43
N MET A 48 3.92 4.61 -11.31
CA MET A 48 3.20 5.03 -10.11
C MET A 48 1.89 4.26 -9.99
N THR A 49 1.64 3.66 -8.83
CA THR A 49 0.37 3.01 -8.50
C THR A 49 -0.30 3.75 -7.34
N VAL A 50 -1.63 3.87 -7.38
CA VAL A 50 -2.40 4.48 -6.28
C VAL A 50 -2.60 3.47 -5.16
N CYS A 51 -2.20 3.82 -3.94
CA CYS A 51 -2.53 3.10 -2.71
C CYS A 51 -3.92 3.53 -2.20
N GLU A 52 -4.60 2.62 -1.52
CA GLU A 52 -5.96 2.80 -1.02
C GLU A 52 -5.97 2.82 0.53
N VAL A 53 -6.92 3.47 1.19
CA VAL A 53 -7.23 3.20 2.61
C VAL A 53 -8.03 1.90 2.75
N SER A 54 -7.89 1.20 3.88
CA SER A 54 -8.65 -0.04 4.15
C SER A 54 -10.17 0.18 4.26
N LYS A 55 -10.59 1.37 4.71
CA LYS A 55 -11.98 1.82 4.82
C LYS A 55 -12.05 3.29 4.39
N PRO A 56 -13.08 3.71 3.63
CA PRO A 56 -13.25 5.11 3.29
C PRO A 56 -13.62 5.88 4.57
N LEU A 57 -12.96 7.01 4.81
CA LEU A 57 -13.12 7.76 6.06
C LEU A 57 -14.30 8.75 6.06
N LEU A 58 -14.94 8.95 4.90
CA LEU A 58 -16.11 9.81 4.72
C LEU A 58 -17.04 9.19 3.67
N LEU A 59 -18.31 8.95 4.03
CA LEU A 59 -19.40 8.70 3.08
C LEU A 59 -20.72 8.98 3.80
N ASP A 60 -21.15 10.24 3.83
CA ASP A 60 -22.56 10.55 4.03
C ASP A 60 -23.30 10.89 2.73
N ASP A 61 -22.66 11.29 1.61
CA ASP A 61 -23.45 11.72 0.42
C ASP A 61 -22.76 11.60 -0.96
N LEU A 62 -22.19 10.45 -1.34
CA LEU A 62 -21.70 10.25 -2.72
C LEU A 62 -22.20 8.95 -3.34
N GLN A 63 -23.33 9.04 -4.07
CA GLN A 63 -24.05 7.92 -4.71
C GLN A 63 -23.54 7.51 -6.11
N GLU A 64 -22.31 7.84 -6.51
CA GLU A 64 -21.82 7.42 -7.85
C GLU A 64 -20.72 6.33 -7.82
N PRO A 65 -20.88 5.21 -8.58
CA PRO A 65 -19.90 4.11 -8.64
C PRO A 65 -18.51 4.53 -9.15
N THR A 66 -18.43 5.57 -9.97
CA THR A 66 -17.17 6.08 -10.54
C THR A 66 -16.32 6.83 -9.51
N LEU A 67 -16.95 7.36 -8.44
CA LEU A 67 -16.27 8.04 -7.33
C LEU A 67 -15.60 7.06 -6.36
N HIS A 68 -15.99 5.78 -6.32
CA HIS A 68 -15.47 4.81 -5.35
C HIS A 68 -13.94 4.65 -5.39
N LYS A 69 -13.28 4.66 -6.55
CA LYS A 69 -11.80 4.54 -6.58
C LYS A 69 -11.09 5.79 -6.07
N ILE A 70 -11.68 6.96 -6.26
CA ILE A 70 -11.12 8.23 -5.78
C ILE A 70 -11.26 8.30 -4.26
N LEU A 71 -12.43 7.88 -3.72
CA LEU A 71 -12.73 7.92 -2.30
C LEU A 71 -11.85 7.03 -1.44
N PHE A 72 -11.16 6.05 -2.02
CA PHE A 72 -10.21 5.21 -1.30
C PHE A 72 -8.77 5.65 -1.53
N SER A 73 -8.49 6.51 -2.51
CA SER A 73 -7.11 6.94 -2.81
C SER A 73 -6.46 7.65 -1.62
N ALA A 74 -5.24 7.22 -1.28
CA ALA A 74 -4.58 7.63 -0.03
C ALA A 74 -3.05 7.81 -0.18
N GLY A 75 -2.48 7.35 -1.30
CA GLY A 75 -1.07 7.54 -1.57
C GLY A 75 -0.63 7.05 -2.94
N HIS A 76 0.64 7.22 -3.21
CA HIS A 76 1.31 6.80 -4.43
C HIS A 76 2.47 5.86 -4.10
N LEU A 77 2.46 4.68 -4.68
CA LEU A 77 3.54 3.71 -4.68
C LEU A 77 4.45 3.95 -5.89
N THR A 78 5.73 4.18 -5.63
CA THR A 78 6.80 4.39 -6.60
C THR A 78 8.04 3.57 -6.22
N ASN A 79 9.11 3.65 -7.02
CA ASN A 79 10.40 2.98 -6.76
C ASN A 79 10.27 1.49 -6.41
N THR A 80 9.39 0.79 -7.14
CA THR A 80 9.06 -0.59 -6.81
C THR A 80 10.16 -1.55 -7.25
N LYS A 81 10.42 -2.56 -6.42
CA LYS A 81 11.38 -3.63 -6.72
C LYS A 81 10.82 -4.95 -6.21
N LEU A 82 10.93 -5.98 -7.05
CA LEU A 82 10.55 -7.34 -6.70
C LEU A 82 11.79 -8.23 -6.69
N LEU A 83 11.95 -9.01 -5.62
CA LEU A 83 13.02 -9.99 -5.48
C LEU A 83 12.42 -11.34 -5.08
N VAL A 84 13.10 -12.42 -5.48
CA VAL A 84 12.88 -13.75 -4.93
C VAL A 84 14.12 -14.12 -4.11
N VAL A 85 13.95 -14.28 -2.81
CA VAL A 85 15.01 -14.55 -1.84
C VAL A 85 14.57 -15.73 -0.98
N ASP A 86 15.38 -16.79 -0.93
CA ASP A 86 15.14 -17.98 -0.10
C ASP A 86 13.71 -18.56 -0.24
N GLY A 87 13.24 -18.71 -1.49
CA GLY A 87 11.91 -19.24 -1.78
C GLY A 87 10.75 -18.30 -1.40
N SER A 88 11.04 -17.06 -1.00
CA SER A 88 10.05 -16.02 -0.71
C SER A 88 10.13 -14.88 -1.72
N VAL A 89 8.97 -14.33 -2.05
CA VAL A 89 8.84 -13.09 -2.79
C VAL A 89 8.93 -11.93 -1.82
N GLU A 90 9.83 -10.99 -2.10
CA GLU A 90 9.94 -9.73 -1.37
C GLU A 90 9.63 -8.56 -2.30
N PHE A 91 8.62 -7.77 -1.93
CA PHE A 91 8.24 -6.56 -2.67
C PHE A 91 8.64 -5.33 -1.88
N TYR A 92 9.43 -4.46 -2.49
CA TYR A 92 9.89 -3.20 -1.96
C TYR A 92 9.26 -2.03 -2.72
N GLY A 93 9.09 -0.90 -2.05
CA GLY A 93 8.69 0.34 -2.71
C GLY A 93 8.65 1.52 -1.78
N LYS A 94 8.39 2.70 -2.36
CA LYS A 94 8.21 3.97 -1.68
C LYS A 94 6.75 4.39 -1.76
N ILE A 95 6.16 4.67 -0.60
CA ILE A 95 4.79 5.20 -0.49
C ILE A 95 4.85 6.66 -0.06
N THR A 96 4.22 7.53 -0.83
CA THR A 96 4.05 8.96 -0.51
C THR A 96 2.56 9.24 -0.32
N PRO A 97 2.11 9.88 0.79
CA PRO A 97 0.72 10.26 0.97
C PRO A 97 0.22 11.14 -0.19
N GLY A 98 -1.03 10.93 -0.60
CA GLY A 98 -1.61 11.57 -1.78
C GLY A 98 -3.07 11.16 -2.01
N GLY A 99 -3.71 11.69 -3.05
CA GLY A 99 -5.13 11.42 -3.30
C GLY A 99 -6.08 12.02 -2.26
N PHE A 100 -7.31 11.49 -2.21
CA PHE A 100 -8.41 12.06 -1.42
C PHE A 100 -8.18 11.94 0.10
N ASN A 101 -7.66 10.80 0.56
CA ASN A 101 -7.39 10.52 1.98
C ASN A 101 -5.93 10.81 2.36
N ASN A 102 -5.28 11.76 1.71
CA ASN A 102 -3.88 12.07 2.01
C ASN A 102 -3.69 12.58 3.46
N GLU A 103 -4.60 13.41 3.95
CA GLU A 103 -4.42 14.08 5.24
C GLU A 103 -4.48 13.10 6.43
N PRO A 104 -5.45 12.16 6.51
CA PRO A 104 -5.43 11.10 7.52
C PRO A 104 -4.14 10.27 7.52
N VAL A 105 -3.58 9.96 6.35
CA VAL A 105 -2.31 9.24 6.24
C VAL A 105 -1.15 10.09 6.78
N ARG A 106 -1.12 11.39 6.48
CA ARG A 106 -0.10 12.32 6.98
C ARG A 106 -0.17 12.46 8.49
N MET A 107 -1.36 12.66 9.05
CA MET A 107 -1.59 12.71 10.49
C MET A 107 -1.11 11.42 11.17
N PHE A 108 -1.49 10.26 10.65
CA PHE A 108 -1.05 8.98 11.18
C PHE A 108 0.48 8.85 11.19
N ILE A 109 1.16 9.23 10.09
CA ILE A 109 2.61 9.22 10.01
C ILE A 109 3.25 10.18 11.02
N GLN A 110 2.69 11.38 11.21
CA GLN A 110 3.21 12.36 12.18
C GLN A 110 3.10 11.87 13.62
N GLU A 111 1.98 11.23 13.96
CA GLU A 111 1.72 10.70 15.30
C GLU A 111 2.58 9.47 15.61
N ASN A 112 2.82 8.61 14.61
CA ASN A 112 3.38 7.27 14.85
C ASN A 112 4.81 7.07 14.30
N GLY A 113 5.26 7.90 13.36
CA GLY A 113 6.56 7.76 12.70
C GLY A 113 6.67 6.57 11.73
N TYR A 114 5.55 5.90 11.43
CA TYR A 114 5.47 4.78 10.49
C TYR A 114 4.16 4.80 9.71
N LEU A 115 4.07 3.97 8.68
CA LEU A 115 2.85 3.67 7.93
C LEU A 115 2.53 2.18 8.04
N ASP A 116 1.27 1.83 8.31
CA ASP A 116 0.85 0.43 8.29
C ASP A 116 0.29 0.06 6.91
N VAL A 117 0.92 -0.93 6.30
CA VAL A 117 0.74 -1.28 4.89
C VAL A 117 0.31 -2.74 4.79
N THR A 118 -0.77 -3.02 4.08
CA THR A 118 -1.25 -4.39 3.83
C THR A 118 -1.47 -4.59 2.33
N PRO A 119 -0.97 -5.67 1.70
CA PRO A 119 -1.28 -5.94 0.30
C PRO A 119 -2.78 -6.19 0.12
N LYS A 120 -3.37 -5.65 -0.94
CA LYS A 120 -4.67 -6.13 -1.41
C LYS A 120 -4.39 -7.42 -2.18
N ILE A 121 -4.92 -8.55 -1.74
CA ILE A 121 -4.65 -9.86 -2.37
C ILE A 121 -5.94 -10.39 -3.01
N VAL A 122 -5.84 -10.79 -4.27
CA VAL A 122 -6.90 -11.49 -5.00
C VAL A 122 -6.50 -12.95 -5.14
N TYR A 123 -7.34 -13.83 -4.60
CA TYR A 123 -7.14 -15.28 -4.63
C TYR A 123 -7.92 -15.93 -5.76
N TYR A 124 -7.40 -17.04 -6.27
CA TYR A 124 -8.09 -17.97 -7.15
C TYR A 124 -7.69 -19.39 -6.74
N ASN A 125 -8.66 -20.22 -6.35
CA ASN A 125 -8.43 -21.57 -5.80
C ASN A 125 -7.37 -21.57 -4.68
N ASP A 126 -7.55 -20.71 -3.68
CA ASP A 126 -6.65 -20.54 -2.51
C ASP A 126 -5.19 -20.16 -2.84
N LYS A 127 -4.92 -19.77 -4.08
CA LYS A 127 -3.62 -19.26 -4.52
C LYS A 127 -3.69 -17.79 -4.87
N ILE A 128 -2.61 -17.07 -4.58
CA ILE A 128 -2.46 -15.65 -4.91
C ILE A 128 -2.39 -15.52 -6.42
N SER A 129 -3.40 -14.87 -7.00
CA SER A 129 -3.49 -14.64 -8.44
C SER A 129 -3.10 -13.21 -8.83
N LEU A 130 -3.35 -12.24 -7.95
CA LEU A 130 -3.09 -10.82 -8.26
C LEU A 130 -2.94 -10.00 -6.98
N ILE A 131 -1.97 -9.08 -7.00
CA ILE A 131 -1.80 -8.04 -5.99
C ILE A 131 -1.90 -6.68 -6.72
N PRO A 132 -3.10 -6.06 -6.75
CA PRO A 132 -3.32 -4.87 -7.57
C PRO A 132 -2.85 -3.58 -6.90
N THR A 133 -2.77 -3.52 -5.58
CA THR A 133 -2.37 -2.33 -4.81
C THR A 133 -2.07 -2.69 -3.34
N PHE A 134 -1.70 -1.69 -2.54
CA PHE A 134 -1.54 -1.76 -1.10
C PHE A 134 -2.59 -0.89 -0.41
N LEU A 135 -3.08 -1.40 0.71
CA LEU A 135 -3.97 -0.73 1.63
C LEU A 135 -3.14 -0.05 2.72
N LEU A 136 -3.48 1.19 3.03
CA LEU A 136 -2.89 2.00 4.09
C LEU A 136 -3.87 1.98 5.26
N ASP A 137 -3.47 1.38 6.37
CA ASP A 137 -4.25 1.43 7.59
C ASP A 137 -3.89 2.68 8.37
N VAL A 138 -4.89 3.53 8.56
CA VAL A 138 -4.82 4.80 9.28
C VAL A 138 -5.75 4.79 10.49
N SER A 139 -6.31 3.62 10.85
CA SER A 139 -7.00 3.47 12.12
C SER A 139 -6.01 3.68 13.26
N LYS A 140 -6.46 4.35 14.33
CA LYS A 140 -5.67 4.45 15.55
C LYS A 140 -5.30 3.04 16.00
N PRO A 141 -4.04 2.78 16.41
CA PRO A 141 -3.70 1.49 17.00
C PRO A 141 -4.69 1.24 18.14
N SER A 142 -5.38 0.10 18.10
CA SER A 142 -6.25 -0.29 19.21
C SER A 142 -5.41 -0.32 20.47
N GLU A 143 -5.75 0.53 21.45
CA GLU A 143 -5.29 0.39 22.82
C GLU A 143 -5.81 -0.95 23.36
N ASN A 144 -5.12 -2.05 23.08
CA ASN A 144 -5.39 -3.36 23.68
C ASN A 144 -4.08 -4.13 23.73
N HIS A 145 -3.38 -3.95 24.85
CA HIS A 145 -2.47 -4.93 25.43
C HIS A 145 -3.23 -5.76 26.46
#